data_AF-A0AAX4P5Q5-F1
#
_entry.id   AF-A0AAX4P5Q5-F1
#
_cell.length_a   1.000
_cell.length_b   1.000
_cell.length_c   1.000
_cell.angle_alpha   90.00
_cell.angle_beta   90.00
_cell.angle_gamma   90.00
#
_symmetry.space_group_name_H-M   'P 1'
#
loop_
_entity.id
_entity.type
_entity.pdbx_description
1 polymer ?
#
loop_
_entity_poly.entity_id
_entity_poly.type
_entity_poly.pdbx_seq_one_letter_code
_entity_poly.pdbx_strand_id
1 'polypeptide(L)'
;MAAAGDSLYSGFSTKDIDGNVCDLGSFAGKVALVFGCEEPGTEAEIKAFVTEKYGVTFPMFSKIDVKGPNMDPIYGFLKSEGKVGEIGWNFEKFLVGKDGHVAKHYATKVTPGEIEKDIVYLLG
;
A
#
# COMPACT_ATOMS: atom_id res chain seq x y z
N MET A 1 20.13 0.67 -25.91
CA MET A 1 18.90 1.47 -25.91
C MET A 1 17.95 0.76 -24.95
N ALA A 2 17.95 1.16 -23.68
CA ALA A 2 17.08 0.56 -22.69
C ALA A 2 15.64 0.93 -23.07
N ALA A 3 14.76 -0.07 -23.21
CA ALA A 3 13.33 0.19 -23.25
C ALA A 3 12.95 1.02 -22.02
N ALA A 4 11.96 1.91 -22.13
CA ALA A 4 11.39 2.60 -20.98
C ALA A 4 11.13 1.54 -19.89
N GLY A 5 11.91 1.61 -18.81
CA GLY A 5 12.12 0.46 -17.91
C GLY A 5 10.79 0.01 -17.32
N ASP A 6 10.49 -1.28 -17.45
CA ASP A 6 9.36 -1.88 -16.77
C ASP A 6 9.45 -1.55 -15.27
N SER A 7 8.37 -0.99 -14.71
CA SER A 7 8.26 -0.79 -13.28
C SER A 7 8.42 -2.14 -12.57
N LEU A 8 8.99 -2.17 -11.36
CA LEU A 8 8.94 -3.36 -10.50
C LEU A 8 7.50 -3.84 -10.26
N TYR A 9 6.55 -2.93 -10.46
CA TYR A 9 5.14 -3.20 -10.33
C TYR A 9 4.44 -3.59 -11.64
N SER A 10 5.16 -3.62 -12.77
CA SER A 10 4.64 -4.07 -14.06
C SER A 10 4.13 -5.51 -13.93
N GLY A 11 2.80 -5.68 -14.04
CA GLY A 11 2.13 -6.98 -13.90
C GLY A 11 1.25 -7.11 -12.66
N PHE A 12 1.33 -6.18 -11.70
CA PHE A 12 0.29 -6.04 -10.70
C PHE A 12 -0.79 -5.10 -11.21
N SER A 13 -2.04 -5.55 -11.13
CA SER A 13 -3.19 -4.67 -11.26
C SER A 13 -4.07 -4.85 -10.04
N THR A 14 -4.57 -3.74 -9.52
CA THR A 14 -5.56 -3.75 -8.45
C THR A 14 -6.70 -2.80 -8.84
N LYS A 15 -7.70 -2.65 -7.98
CA LYS A 15 -8.77 -1.67 -8.16
C LYS A 15 -8.68 -0.60 -7.10
N ASP A 16 -9.01 0.65 -7.43
CA ASP A 16 -9.31 1.65 -6.41
C ASP A 16 -10.63 1.31 -5.69
N ILE A 17 -10.94 2.04 -4.62
CA ILE A 17 -12.16 1.87 -3.84
C ILE A 17 -13.44 2.18 -4.65
N ASP A 18 -13.31 2.79 -5.83
CA ASP A 18 -14.40 3.07 -6.77
C ASP A 18 -14.52 1.99 -7.86
N GLY A 19 -13.67 0.96 -7.81
CA GLY A 19 -13.66 -0.18 -8.72
C GLY A 19 -12.86 0.03 -10.01
N ASN A 20 -12.16 1.16 -10.18
CA ASN A 20 -11.36 1.43 -11.36
C ASN A 20 -10.02 0.70 -11.29
N VAL A 21 -9.59 0.13 -12.42
CA VAL A 21 -8.27 -0.53 -12.50
C VAL A 21 -7.16 0.50 -12.25
N CYS A 22 -6.29 0.18 -11.31
CA CYS A 22 -5.13 0.97 -10.92
C CYS A 22 -3.84 0.24 -11.26
N ASP A 23 -3.00 0.90 -12.06
CA ASP A 23 -1.62 0.49 -12.29
C ASP A 23 -0.75 0.96 -11.11
N LEU A 24 -0.12 0.00 -10.44
CA LEU A 24 0.72 0.24 -9.29
C LEU A 24 2.06 0.90 -9.65
N GLY A 25 2.47 0.88 -10.92
CA GLY A 25 3.61 1.64 -11.40
C GLY A 25 3.47 3.15 -11.18
N SER A 26 2.24 3.67 -11.11
CA SER A 26 1.97 5.09 -10.81
C SER A 26 2.21 5.49 -9.35
N PHE A 27 2.51 4.52 -8.48
CA PHE A 27 2.81 4.71 -7.06
C PHE A 27 4.30 4.58 -6.72
N ALA A 28 5.18 4.33 -7.70
CA ALA A 28 6.62 4.40 -7.49
C ALA A 28 7.01 5.79 -6.93
N GLY A 29 7.78 5.81 -5.83
CA GLY A 29 8.15 7.03 -5.12
C GLY A 29 7.06 7.67 -4.25
N LYS A 30 5.93 6.99 -4.03
CA LYS A 30 4.90 7.38 -3.07
C LYS A 30 4.90 6.42 -1.88
N VAL A 31 4.55 6.94 -0.71
CA VAL A 31 4.37 6.12 0.50
C VAL A 31 3.10 5.29 0.34
N ALA A 32 3.21 3.97 0.31
CA ALA A 32 2.08 3.05 0.27
C ALA A 32 1.66 2.68 1.70
N LEU A 33 0.60 3.32 2.20
CA LEU A 33 -0.06 2.92 3.45
C LEU A 33 -1.10 1.85 3.10
N VAL A 34 -0.99 0.67 3.69
CA VAL A 34 -1.84 -0.47 3.31
C VAL A 34 -2.74 -0.87 4.48
N PHE A 35 -4.03 -1.01 4.20
CA PHE A 35 -5.04 -1.33 5.19
C PHE A 35 -5.30 -2.84 5.21
N GLY A 36 -5.17 -3.42 6.40
CA GLY A 36 -5.33 -4.84 6.66
C GLY A 36 -6.80 -5.26 6.73
N CYS A 37 -7.04 -6.45 6.20
CA CYS A 37 -8.28 -7.20 6.11
C CYS A 37 -9.05 -7.32 7.44
N GLU A 38 -10.10 -6.50 7.58
CA GLU A 38 -11.45 -6.83 8.05
C GLU A 38 -12.24 -5.53 8.31
N GLU A 39 -12.35 -4.65 7.31
CA GLU A 39 -13.25 -3.51 7.41
C GLU A 39 -14.68 -3.99 7.14
N PRO A 40 -15.60 -3.96 8.14
CA PRO A 40 -16.99 -4.28 7.90
C PRO A 40 -17.61 -3.23 7.00
N GLY A 41 -18.54 -3.67 6.14
CA GLY A 41 -19.23 -2.81 5.18
C GLY A 41 -18.69 -2.92 3.75
N THR A 42 -19.42 -2.23 2.88
CA THR A 42 -19.12 -2.05 1.46
C THR A 42 -18.04 -0.99 1.26
N GLU A 43 -17.37 -1.03 0.11
CA GLU A 43 -16.35 -0.04 -0.26
C GLU A 43 -16.90 1.39 -0.26
N ALA A 44 -18.16 1.57 -0.70
CA ALA A 44 -18.84 2.85 -0.66
C ALA A 44 -19.06 3.36 0.77
N GLU A 45 -19.49 2.49 1.70
CA GLU A 45 -19.67 2.83 3.11
C GLU A 45 -18.32 3.19 3.78
N ILE A 46 -17.27 2.41 3.49
CA ILE A 46 -15.92 2.65 4.01
C ILE A 46 -15.41 4.02 3.51
N LYS A 47 -15.48 4.27 2.20
CA LYS A 47 -15.07 5.54 1.58
C LYS A 47 -15.79 6.72 2.19
N ALA A 48 -17.12 6.65 2.31
CA ALA A 48 -17.94 7.71 2.90
C ALA A 48 -17.52 7.96 4.35
N PHE A 49 -17.43 6.90 5.16
CA PHE A 49 -17.07 7.00 6.57
C PHE A 49 -15.71 7.67 6.79
N VAL A 50 -14.66 7.21 6.09
CA VAL A 50 -13.31 7.77 6.31
C VAL A 50 -13.15 9.17 5.75
N THR A 51 -13.86 9.49 4.65
CA THR A 51 -13.86 10.84 4.07
C THR A 51 -14.59 11.82 4.98
N GLU A 52 -15.80 11.49 5.43
CA GLU A 52 -16.61 12.37 6.28
C GLU A 52 -15.99 12.56 7.67
N LYS A 53 -15.43 11.49 8.25
CA LYS A 53 -14.91 11.53 9.62
C LYS A 53 -13.50 12.08 9.73
N TYR A 54 -12.63 11.80 8.75
CA TYR A 54 -11.20 12.10 8.84
C TYR A 54 -10.68 12.96 7.69
N GLY A 55 -11.50 13.30 6.70
CA GLY A 55 -11.09 14.14 5.57
C GLY A 55 -9.99 13.50 4.73
N VAL A 56 -10.02 12.17 4.56
CA VAL A 56 -9.03 11.43 3.77
C VAL A 56 -8.98 11.96 2.33
N THR A 57 -7.79 12.34 1.88
CA THR A 57 -7.53 12.84 0.51
C THR A 57 -6.62 11.93 -0.31
N PHE A 58 -6.04 10.90 0.32
CA PHE A 58 -5.19 9.94 -0.37
C PHE A 58 -6.03 8.90 -1.13
N PRO A 59 -5.52 8.34 -2.24
CA PRO A 59 -6.19 7.25 -2.94
C PRO A 59 -6.41 6.04 -2.03
N MET A 60 -7.57 5.41 -2.16
CA MET A 60 -7.90 4.17 -1.46
C MET A 60 -8.09 3.05 -2.47
N PHE A 61 -7.63 1.86 -2.13
CA PHE A 61 -7.82 0.66 -2.94
C PHE A 61 -9.10 -0.07 -2.55
N SER A 62 -9.61 -0.88 -3.48
CA SER A 62 -10.63 -1.90 -3.20
C SER A 62 -10.13 -2.84 -2.10
N LYS A 63 -11.07 -3.53 -1.46
CA LYS A 63 -10.74 -4.54 -0.45
C LYS A 63 -9.98 -5.70 -1.09
N ILE A 64 -8.85 -6.06 -0.49
CA ILE A 64 -8.02 -7.21 -0.90
C ILE A 64 -7.69 -8.08 0.30
N ASP A 65 -7.44 -9.36 0.03
CA ASP A 65 -6.92 -10.29 1.04
C ASP A 65 -5.41 -10.07 1.20
N VAL A 66 -4.94 -9.92 2.44
CA VAL A 66 -3.51 -9.68 2.75
C VAL A 66 -2.87 -10.89 3.45
N LYS A 67 -3.67 -11.92 3.70
CA LYS A 67 -3.34 -13.14 4.43
C LYS A 67 -4.04 -14.33 3.79
N GLY A 68 -3.48 -15.53 3.98
CA GLY A 68 -4.11 -16.78 3.54
C GLY A 68 -3.97 -17.08 2.04
N PRO A 69 -4.69 -18.09 1.54
CA PRO A 69 -4.48 -18.64 0.19
C PRO A 69 -4.94 -17.71 -0.95
N ASN A 70 -5.78 -16.72 -0.65
CA ASN A 70 -6.28 -15.75 -1.62
C ASN A 70 -5.54 -14.41 -1.54
N MET A 71 -4.42 -14.34 -0.80
CA MET A 71 -3.65 -13.12 -0.63
C MET A 71 -3.30 -12.50 -1.98
N ASP A 72 -3.53 -11.19 -2.10
CA ASP A 72 -3.24 -10.45 -3.31
C ASP A 72 -1.74 -10.51 -3.64
N PRO A 73 -1.36 -10.75 -4.91
CA PRO A 73 0.05 -10.82 -5.33
C PRO A 73 0.89 -9.62 -4.92
N ILE A 74 0.31 -8.41 -4.85
CA ILE A 74 1.08 -7.23 -4.41
C ILE A 74 1.56 -7.37 -2.97
N TYR A 75 0.74 -7.97 -2.10
CA TYR A 75 1.11 -8.21 -0.72
C TYR A 75 2.19 -9.28 -0.59
N GLY A 76 2.15 -10.31 -1.43
CA GLY A 76 3.22 -11.30 -1.53
C GLY A 76 4.55 -10.66 -1.90
N PHE A 77 4.54 -9.76 -2.89
CA PHE A 77 5.73 -8.99 -3.29
C PHE A 77 6.25 -8.10 -2.16
N LEU A 78 5.39 -7.27 -1.55
CA LEU A 78 5.79 -6.35 -0.46
C LEU A 78 6.36 -7.10 0.74
N LYS A 79 5.75 -8.22 1.15
CA LYS A 79 6.26 -9.09 2.21
C LYS A 79 7.65 -9.63 1.87
N SER A 80 7.84 -10.12 0.64
CA SER A 80 9.12 -10.66 0.19
C SER A 80 10.23 -9.59 0.18
N GLU A 81 9.99 -8.45 -0.48
CA GLU A 81 10.97 -7.35 -0.57
C GLU A 81 11.28 -6.76 0.81
N GLY A 82 10.25 -6.53 1.63
CA GLY A 82 10.40 -6.02 2.99
C GLY A 82 10.94 -7.03 4.00
N LYS A 83 11.15 -8.30 3.59
CA LYS A 83 11.54 -9.43 4.45
C LYS A 83 10.61 -9.59 5.67
N VAL A 84 9.31 -9.43 5.43
CA VAL A 84 8.26 -9.51 6.43
C VAL A 84 7.62 -10.89 6.37
N GLY A 85 7.40 -11.50 7.53
CA GLY A 85 6.58 -12.70 7.66
C GLY A 85 5.09 -12.36 7.53
N GLU A 86 4.23 -13.11 8.22
CA GLU A 86 2.79 -12.82 8.20
C GLU A 86 2.45 -11.43 8.72
N ILE A 87 1.46 -10.79 8.07
CA ILE A 87 0.90 -9.50 8.51
C ILE A 87 0.10 -9.77 9.77
N GLY A 88 0.51 -9.15 10.88
CA GLY A 88 -0.01 -9.46 12.20
C GLY A 88 -1.34 -8.77 12.50
N TRP A 89 -1.54 -7.53 12.03
CA TRP A 89 -2.77 -6.77 12.29
C TRP A 89 -2.98 -5.61 11.30
N ASN A 90 -4.09 -4.91 11.46
CA ASN A 90 -4.40 -3.68 10.72
C ASN A 90 -3.33 -2.61 10.96
N PHE A 91 -3.15 -1.73 9.98
CA PHE A 91 -2.20 -0.62 9.99
C PHE A 91 -0.72 -1.01 10.04
N GLU A 92 -0.31 -2.14 9.47
CA GLU A 92 1.10 -2.29 9.10
C GLU A 92 1.43 -1.45 7.86
N LYS A 93 2.66 -0.94 7.74
CA LYS A 93 3.05 0.01 6.68
C LYS A 93 4.28 -0.47 5.94
N PHE A 94 4.31 -0.24 4.63
CA PHE A 94 5.49 -0.43 3.78
C PHE A 94 5.88 0.92 3.18
N LEU A 95 7.09 1.39 3.48
CA LEU A 95 7.67 2.54 2.83
C LEU A 95 8.41 2.08 1.57
N VAL A 96 7.95 2.58 0.43
CA VAL A 96 8.48 2.26 -0.89
C VAL A 96 9.28 3.46 -1.41
N GLY A 97 10.47 3.19 -1.94
CA GLY A 97 11.36 4.20 -2.51
C GLY A 97 10.92 4.69 -3.90
N LYS A 98 11.62 5.72 -4.41
CA LYS A 98 11.41 6.26 -5.78
C LYS A 98 11.78 5.27 -6.89
N ASP A 99 12.63 4.31 -6.57
CA ASP A 99 13.01 3.18 -7.41
C ASP A 99 11.98 2.04 -7.39
N GLY A 100 10.94 2.14 -6.54
CA GLY A 100 9.90 1.13 -6.39
C GLY A 100 10.27 -0.03 -5.46
N HIS A 101 11.44 -0.01 -4.82
CA HIS A 101 11.82 -1.03 -3.85
C HIS A 101 11.27 -0.71 -2.46
N VAL A 102 10.99 -1.75 -1.67
CA VAL A 102 10.60 -1.57 -0.27
C VAL A 102 11.83 -1.11 0.53
N ALA A 103 11.78 0.13 1.02
CA ALA A 103 12.83 0.68 1.87
C ALA A 103 12.71 0.18 3.32
N LYS A 104 11.46 0.08 3.83
CA LYS A 104 11.22 -0.32 5.23
C LYS A 104 9.79 -0.79 5.48
N HIS A 105 9.63 -1.72 6.41
CA HIS A 105 8.34 -2.12 6.98
C HIS A 105 8.19 -1.56 8.41
N TYR A 106 6.97 -1.20 8.78
CA TYR A 106 6.62 -0.72 10.11
C TYR A 106 5.42 -1.48 10.67
N ALA A 107 5.58 -1.98 11.90
CA ALA A 107 4.52 -2.63 12.63
C ALA A 107 3.37 -1.65 12.98
N THR A 108 2.20 -2.19 13.28
CA THR A 108 0.97 -1.45 13.63
C THR A 108 1.17 -0.28 14.58
N LYS A 109 1.98 -0.47 15.63
CA LYS A 109 2.18 0.52 16.69
C LYS A 109 2.98 1.75 16.27
N VAL A 110 3.73 1.68 15.17
CA VAL A 110 4.48 2.83 14.66
C VAL A 110 3.49 3.81 14.06
N THR A 111 3.51 5.03 14.58
CA THR A 111 2.62 6.11 14.12
C THR A 111 3.14 6.74 12.82
N PRO A 112 2.26 7.34 11.99
CA PRO A 112 2.71 8.05 10.79
C PRO A 112 3.76 9.14 11.06
N GLY A 113 3.67 9.86 12.17
CA GLY A 113 4.65 10.89 12.55
C GLY A 113 6.05 10.33 12.82
N GLU A 114 6.16 9.10 13.33
CA GLU A 114 7.46 8.43 13.52
C GLU A 114 8.11 8.00 12.20
N ILE A 115 7.32 7.87 11.12
CA ILE A 115 7.77 7.48 9.78
C ILE A 115 8.26 8.71 8.99
N GLU A 116 7.86 9.93 9.37
CA GLU A 116 8.15 11.17 8.63
C GLU A 116 9.64 11.35 8.30
N LYS A 117 10.52 11.10 9.27
CA LYS A 117 11.98 11.21 9.05
C LYS A 117 12.50 10.29 7.95
N ASP A 118 11.94 9.08 7.84
CA ASP A 118 12.35 8.08 6.86
C ASP A 118 11.79 8.46 5.47
N ILE A 119 10.60 9.07 5.42
CA ILE A 119 10.02 9.65 4.19
C ILE A 119 10.88 10.80 3.68
N VAL A 120 11.19 11.78 4.54
CA VAL A 120 12.01 12.94 4.18
C VAL A 120 13.37 12.50 3.67
N TYR A 121 14.01 11.52 4.34
CA TYR A 121 15.28 10.95 3.90
C TYR A 121 15.22 10.38 2.46
N LEU A 122 14.13 9.69 2.09
CA LEU A 122 13.97 9.14 0.74
C LEU A 122 13.59 10.19 -0.32
N LEU A 123 13.14 11.38 0.10
CA LEU A 123 12.85 12.46 -0.83
C LEU A 123 14.09 13.22 -1.29
N GLY A 124 15.17 13.21 -0.50
CA GLY A 124 16.42 13.94 -0.77
C GLY A 124 16.41 15.31 -0.13
#